data_AF-A0A7T3ZZM5-F1
#
_entry.id   AF-A0A7T3ZZM5-F1
#
_cell.length_a   1.000
_cell.length_b   1.000
_cell.length_c   1.000
_cell.angle_alpha   90.00
_cell.angle_beta   90.00
_cell.angle_gamma   90.00
#
_symmetry.space_group_name_H-M   'P 1'
#
loop_
_entity.id
_entity.type
_entity.pdbx_description
1 polymer ?
#
loop_
_entity_poly.entity_id
_entity_poly.type
_entity_poly.pdbx_seq_one_letter_code
_entity_poly.pdbx_strand_id
1 'polypeptide(L)'
;MKFGPHRLRLVVASLIAVVLTAALTGAPASAAEPDTVDRDAISELSAALQTLKDEGVDVDGDISEDALIEDYYGSDSLGPIVLQPYAKPNGCSTPKQLKKAAAKWNKIFKPACDKHDLCYGKNSKTNRNVCDARFRENMKSICNKRKKEVFVCKTVAVVYFEAVRIGGKKHYKGKGNPW
;
A
#
# COMPACT_ATOMS: atom_id res chain seq x y z
N MET A 1 -49.81 -41.09 0.84
CA MET A 1 -49.56 -42.37 0.15
C MET A 1 -49.56 -42.13 -1.36
N LYS A 2 -48.52 -42.64 -2.05
CA LYS A 2 -48.43 -43.01 -3.47
C LYS A 2 -48.55 -41.92 -4.55
N PHE A 3 -47.38 -41.45 -5.00
CA PHE A 3 -47.14 -41.10 -6.39
C PHE A 3 -47.03 -42.39 -7.23
N GLY A 4 -47.60 -42.38 -8.44
CA GLY A 4 -47.39 -43.42 -9.45
C GLY A 4 -47.72 -42.91 -10.86
N PRO A 5 -47.03 -43.38 -11.92
CA PRO A 5 -46.63 -42.55 -13.06
C PRO A 5 -47.13 -43.05 -14.43
N HIS A 6 -46.70 -42.33 -15.49
CA HIS A 6 -46.61 -42.68 -16.92
C HIS A 6 -47.78 -42.27 -17.82
N ARG A 7 -47.61 -41.88 -19.09
CA ARG A 7 -46.50 -41.51 -20.02
C ARG A 7 -47.20 -41.21 -21.36
N LEU A 8 -46.74 -40.24 -22.15
CA LEU A 8 -46.69 -40.20 -23.64
C LEU A 8 -46.63 -38.74 -24.11
N ARG A 9 -46.01 -38.32 -25.21
CA ARG A 9 -44.80 -38.63 -26.03
C ARG A 9 -44.90 -37.65 -27.24
N LEU A 10 -43.75 -37.40 -27.89
CA LEU A 10 -43.54 -36.75 -29.21
C LEU A 10 -43.48 -35.20 -29.20
N VAL A 11 -42.32 -34.53 -29.29
CA VAL A 11 -41.30 -34.44 -30.37
C VAL A 11 -41.80 -33.69 -31.60
N VAL A 12 -41.34 -32.44 -31.79
CA VAL A 12 -40.94 -31.91 -33.11
C VAL A 12 -39.79 -30.91 -32.92
N ALA A 13 -38.73 -31.12 -33.69
CA ALA A 13 -37.53 -30.30 -33.79
C ALA A 13 -37.75 -29.12 -34.74
N SER A 14 -37.09 -27.99 -34.50
CA SER A 14 -36.71 -27.07 -35.59
C SER A 14 -35.32 -26.50 -35.36
N LEU A 15 -34.43 -26.98 -36.22
CA LEU A 15 -33.13 -26.43 -36.54
C LEU A 15 -33.32 -25.08 -37.25
N ILE A 16 -32.66 -24.03 -36.77
CA ILE A 16 -32.17 -22.96 -37.65
C ILE A 16 -30.70 -22.73 -37.28
N ALA A 17 -29.82 -23.21 -38.14
CA ALA A 17 -28.43 -22.82 -38.18
C ALA A 17 -28.31 -21.61 -39.12
N VAL A 18 -27.71 -20.51 -38.67
CA VAL A 18 -27.08 -19.51 -39.53
C VAL A 18 -25.67 -19.26 -39.02
N VAL A 19 -24.75 -19.26 -39.97
CA VAL A 19 -23.30 -19.39 -39.90
C VAL A 19 -22.63 -18.00 -39.98
N LEU A 20 -21.49 -17.84 -39.28
CA LEU A 20 -20.29 -16.97 -39.47
C LEU A 20 -20.43 -15.63 -40.27
N THR A 21 -19.77 -14.51 -40.00
CA THR A 21 -18.54 -14.11 -39.29
C THR A 21 -18.40 -12.58 -39.44
N ALA A 22 -17.82 -11.87 -38.46
CA ALA A 22 -16.81 -10.84 -38.71
C ALA A 22 -16.17 -10.39 -37.39
N ALA A 23 -14.85 -10.42 -37.37
CA ALA A 23 -14.00 -10.15 -36.23
C ALA A 23 -13.76 -8.65 -35.99
N LEU A 24 -13.39 -8.36 -34.74
CA LEU A 24 -12.47 -7.29 -34.29
C LEU A 24 -12.77 -5.86 -34.76
N THR A 25 -13.32 -5.05 -33.85
CA THR A 25 -12.73 -3.72 -33.59
C THR A 25 -12.97 -3.30 -32.13
N GLY A 26 -11.85 -3.11 -31.42
CA GLY A 26 -11.69 -2.14 -30.34
C GLY A 26 -12.54 -2.29 -29.09
N ALA A 27 -11.99 -2.96 -28.07
CA ALA A 27 -12.17 -2.43 -26.72
C ALA A 27 -11.45 -1.06 -26.68
N PRO A 28 -12.13 0.07 -26.45
CA PRO A 28 -11.40 1.28 -26.12
C PRO A 28 -10.94 1.14 -24.67
N ALA A 29 -9.63 1.08 -24.54
CA ALA A 29 -8.82 1.64 -23.47
C ALA A 29 -9.40 1.52 -22.05
N SER A 30 -8.72 0.68 -21.25
CA SER A 30 -8.44 0.97 -19.85
C SER A 30 -8.38 2.48 -19.65
N ALA A 31 -9.42 3.04 -19.01
CA ALA A 31 -9.33 4.37 -18.45
C ALA A 31 -8.10 4.34 -17.56
N ALA A 32 -7.11 5.18 -17.86
CA ALA A 32 -5.98 5.36 -16.97
C ALA A 32 -6.56 5.67 -15.59
N GLU A 33 -6.46 4.70 -14.67
CA GLU A 33 -7.05 4.83 -13.35
C GLU A 33 -6.40 6.06 -12.69
N PRO A 34 -7.20 7.03 -12.22
CA PRO A 34 -6.67 8.24 -11.62
C PRO A 34 -5.83 7.82 -10.41
N ASP A 35 -4.51 8.02 -10.47
CA ASP A 35 -3.48 7.69 -9.45
C ASP A 35 -4.09 7.15 -8.15
N THR A 36 -4.56 5.90 -8.18
CA THR A 36 -5.53 5.44 -7.18
C THR A 36 -4.78 5.25 -5.89
N VAL A 37 -5.18 5.99 -4.86
CA VAL A 37 -4.76 5.72 -3.48
C VAL A 37 -4.84 4.22 -3.21
N ASP A 38 -3.74 3.67 -2.71
CA ASP A 38 -3.66 2.32 -2.18
C ASP A 38 -4.52 2.27 -0.91
N ARG A 39 -5.83 2.03 -1.09
CA ARG A 39 -6.84 2.04 -0.01
C ARG A 39 -6.53 0.98 1.05
N ASP A 40 -6.01 -0.16 0.62
CA ASP A 40 -5.56 -1.22 1.53
C ASP A 40 -4.41 -0.71 2.41
N ALA A 41 -3.44 0.00 1.84
CA ALA A 41 -2.37 0.64 2.62
C ALA A 41 -2.90 1.69 3.61
N ILE A 42 -3.96 2.43 3.27
CA ILE A 42 -4.60 3.38 4.22
C ILE A 42 -5.28 2.65 5.37
N SER A 43 -6.06 1.61 5.08
CA SER A 43 -6.71 0.78 6.11
C SER A 43 -5.68 0.19 7.06
N GLU A 44 -4.60 -0.39 6.52
CA GLU A 44 -3.49 -0.94 7.31
C GLU A 44 -2.76 0.15 8.11
N LEU A 45 -2.58 1.34 7.53
CA LEU A 45 -2.00 2.48 8.24
C LEU A 45 -2.88 2.91 9.42
N SER A 46 -4.19 3.05 9.21
CA SER A 46 -5.16 3.41 10.26
C SER A 46 -5.13 2.39 11.40
N ALA A 47 -5.21 1.10 11.08
CA ALA A 47 -5.17 0.03 12.06
C ALA A 47 -3.85 -0.01 12.86
N ALA A 48 -2.71 0.18 12.18
CA ALA A 48 -1.41 0.22 12.84
C ALA A 48 -1.26 1.44 13.75
N LEU A 49 -1.76 2.61 13.34
CA LEU A 49 -1.76 3.82 14.16
C LEU A 49 -2.66 3.68 15.39
N GLN A 50 -3.84 3.06 15.24
CA GLN A 50 -4.73 2.78 16.37
C GLN A 50 -4.05 1.83 17.37
N THR A 51 -3.41 0.77 16.88
CA THR A 51 -2.63 -0.16 17.72
C THR A 51 -1.52 0.56 18.49
N LEU A 52 -0.78 1.47 17.85
CA LEU A 52 0.26 2.25 18.53
C LEU A 52 -0.31 3.16 19.61
N LYS A 53 -1.45 3.80 19.34
CA LYS A 53 -2.15 4.63 20.31
C LYS A 53 -2.60 3.83 21.53
N ASP A 54 -3.13 2.62 21.32
CA ASP A 54 -3.56 1.72 22.41
C ASP A 54 -2.38 1.23 23.26
N GLU A 55 -1.20 1.06 22.64
CA GLU A 55 0.07 0.75 23.33
C GLU A 55 0.74 1.97 23.99
N GLY A 56 0.07 3.13 24.00
CA GLY A 56 0.55 4.35 24.65
C GLY A 56 1.68 5.07 23.89
N VAL A 57 1.85 4.78 22.59
CA VAL A 57 2.71 5.60 21.73
C VAL A 57 1.99 6.89 21.38
N ASP A 58 2.73 8.00 21.45
CA ASP A 58 2.23 9.32 21.10
C ASP A 58 1.99 9.41 19.58
N VAL A 59 0.71 9.30 19.20
CA VAL A 59 0.21 9.38 17.83
C VAL A 59 -0.61 10.66 17.69
N ASP A 60 -0.19 11.53 16.78
CA ASP A 60 -0.80 12.83 16.52
C ASP A 60 -1.89 12.76 15.44
N GLY A 61 -2.92 13.60 15.59
CA GLY A 61 -3.95 13.83 14.58
C GLY A 61 -5.09 12.82 14.58
N ASP A 62 -6.02 13.02 13.64
CA ASP A 62 -7.06 12.03 13.33
C ASP A 62 -6.44 10.90 12.50
N ILE A 63 -6.72 9.66 12.89
CA ILE A 63 -6.17 8.44 12.29
C ILE A 63 -7.24 7.60 11.60
N SER A 64 -8.48 8.11 11.50
CA SER A 64 -9.54 7.49 10.70
C SER A 64 -9.13 7.41 9.24
N GLU A 65 -9.60 6.38 8.53
CA GLU A 65 -9.30 6.19 7.11
C GLU A 65 -9.69 7.42 6.29
N ASP A 66 -10.85 8.02 6.57
CA ASP A 66 -11.34 9.23 5.88
C ASP A 66 -10.37 10.41 6.09
N ALA A 67 -9.92 10.66 7.33
CA ALA A 67 -8.96 11.72 7.60
C ALA A 67 -7.60 11.46 6.95
N LEU A 68 -7.16 10.20 6.86
CA LEU A 68 -5.91 9.82 6.17
C LEU A 68 -6.03 9.97 4.65
N ILE A 69 -7.21 9.68 4.08
CA ILE A 69 -7.54 9.91 2.67
C ILE A 69 -7.55 11.41 2.39
N GLU A 70 -8.21 12.21 3.24
CA GLU A 70 -8.19 13.67 3.12
C GLU A 70 -6.78 14.24 3.25
N ASP A 71 -5.97 13.76 4.19
CA ASP A 71 -4.57 14.15 4.32
C ASP A 71 -3.75 13.81 3.07
N TYR A 72 -4.07 12.69 2.39
CA TYR A 72 -3.46 12.32 1.12
C TYR A 72 -3.89 13.26 -0.02
N TYR A 73 -5.18 13.51 -0.18
CA TYR A 73 -5.69 14.28 -1.31
C TYR A 73 -5.68 15.81 -1.10
N GLY A 74 -5.60 16.30 0.13
CA GLY A 74 -6.17 17.59 0.53
C GLY A 74 -5.29 18.58 1.30
N SER A 75 -3.95 18.60 1.17
CA SER A 75 -3.19 19.74 1.74
C SER A 75 -2.14 20.38 0.83
N ASP A 76 -2.59 21.47 0.20
CA ASP A 76 -1.84 22.47 -0.58
C ASP A 76 -0.77 23.26 0.21
N SER A 77 -0.31 22.77 1.38
CA SER A 77 0.81 23.39 2.10
C SER A 77 1.83 22.42 2.67
N LEU A 78 1.56 21.10 2.68
CA LEU A 78 2.50 20.12 3.23
C LEU A 78 2.53 18.77 2.48
N GLY A 79 1.53 18.44 1.66
CA GLY A 79 1.53 17.28 0.78
C GLY A 79 1.07 15.95 1.41
N PRO A 80 0.85 14.90 0.59
CA PRO A 80 -0.02 13.73 0.82
C PRO A 80 0.37 12.71 1.90
N ILE A 81 0.75 13.13 3.11
CA ILE A 81 1.69 12.44 4.03
C ILE A 81 3.07 13.00 3.76
N VAL A 82 3.46 13.93 4.63
CA VAL A 82 4.75 14.60 4.54
C VAL A 82 5.86 13.63 4.94
N LEU A 83 6.25 12.75 4.02
CA LEU A 83 7.52 12.05 4.08
C LEU A 83 8.62 13.07 3.78
N GLN A 84 8.87 14.02 4.69
CA GLN A 84 9.96 15.00 4.52
C GLN A 84 11.28 14.21 4.43
N PRO A 85 11.96 14.22 3.27
CA PRO A 85 13.20 13.51 3.12
C PRO A 85 14.30 14.30 3.83
N TYR A 86 14.83 13.75 4.93
CA TYR A 86 16.11 14.22 5.44
C TYR A 86 17.27 13.56 4.65
N ALA A 87 17.67 14.28 3.60
CA ALA A 87 18.96 14.28 2.90
C ALA A 87 19.41 13.04 2.08
N LYS A 88 20.17 13.33 0.99
CA LYS A 88 20.94 12.42 0.11
C LYS A 88 21.40 11.15 0.83
N PRO A 89 21.27 9.93 0.26
CA PRO A 89 20.87 8.73 1.04
C PRO A 89 21.25 8.83 2.52
N ASN A 90 20.39 9.34 3.42
CA ASN A 90 20.80 9.63 4.81
C ASN A 90 19.69 9.84 5.86
N GLY A 91 18.48 9.31 5.73
CA GLY A 91 17.54 9.44 6.85
C GLY A 91 16.19 8.81 6.62
N CYS A 92 15.42 8.70 7.70
CA CYS A 92 14.05 8.27 7.59
C CYS A 92 13.15 9.47 7.28
N SER A 93 12.35 9.33 6.23
CA SER A 93 11.16 10.15 6.06
C SER A 93 10.20 9.85 7.23
N THR A 94 9.63 10.89 7.82
CA THR A 94 8.85 10.78 9.06
C THR A 94 7.36 10.75 8.75
N PRO A 95 6.61 9.70 9.14
CA PRO A 95 5.15 9.73 9.09
C PRO A 95 4.60 10.86 9.98
N LYS A 96 3.69 11.67 9.45
CA LYS A 96 3.10 12.86 10.13
C LYS A 96 2.55 12.51 11.52
N GLN A 97 1.83 11.39 11.60
CA GLN A 97 1.16 10.91 12.80
C GLN A 97 2.14 10.48 13.89
N LEU A 98 3.42 10.24 13.55
CA LEU A 98 4.46 9.86 14.50
C LEU A 98 5.44 11.00 14.79
N LYS A 99 5.15 12.25 14.40
CA LYS A 99 6.10 13.37 14.48
C LYS A 99 6.82 13.47 15.84
N LYS A 100 6.09 13.34 16.95
CA LYS A 100 6.68 13.38 18.30
C LYS A 100 7.48 12.13 18.66
N ALA A 101 7.00 10.94 18.26
CA ALA A 101 7.71 9.67 18.45
C ALA A 101 8.88 9.45 17.44
N ALA A 102 8.94 10.24 16.38
CA ALA A 102 9.80 10.00 15.21
C ALA A 102 11.29 10.03 15.55
N ALA A 103 11.72 10.88 16.47
CA ALA A 103 13.14 10.98 16.83
C ALA A 103 13.72 9.63 17.29
N LYS A 104 12.96 8.89 18.12
CA LYS A 104 13.34 7.55 18.57
C LYS A 104 13.38 6.58 17.39
N TRP A 105 12.30 6.48 16.63
CA TRP A 105 12.15 5.47 15.59
C TRP A 105 13.04 5.71 14.37
N ASN A 106 13.24 6.97 13.97
CA ASN A 106 14.17 7.34 12.91
C ASN A 106 15.61 6.92 13.25
N LYS A 107 16.05 7.10 14.50
CA LYS A 107 17.38 6.64 14.93
C LYS A 107 17.49 5.11 14.84
N ILE A 108 16.42 4.40 15.18
CA ILE A 108 16.37 2.93 15.15
C ILE A 108 16.36 2.40 13.71
N PHE A 109 15.56 3.02 12.84
CA PHE A 109 15.34 2.55 11.47
C PHE A 109 16.27 3.16 10.43
N LYS A 110 17.14 4.10 10.79
CA LYS A 110 18.10 4.72 9.85
C LYS A 110 18.78 3.71 8.91
N PRO A 111 19.30 2.55 9.37
CA PRO A 111 19.92 1.58 8.46
C PRO A 111 18.96 0.99 7.41
N ALA A 112 17.68 0.85 7.74
CA ALA A 112 16.65 0.42 6.79
C ALA A 112 16.26 1.54 5.82
N CYS A 113 16.14 2.77 6.34
CA CYS A 113 15.83 3.97 5.55
C CYS A 113 16.94 4.26 4.52
N ASP A 114 18.22 4.22 4.93
CA ASP A 114 19.35 4.43 4.02
C ASP A 114 19.36 3.40 2.87
N LYS A 115 19.02 2.14 3.16
CA LYS A 115 18.88 1.08 2.12
C LYS A 115 17.71 1.34 1.18
N HIS A 116 16.58 1.82 1.72
CA HIS A 116 15.39 2.16 0.93
C HIS A 116 15.69 3.32 -0.03
N ASP A 117 16.33 4.38 0.46
CA ASP A 117 16.77 5.53 -0.35
C ASP A 117 17.69 5.11 -1.51
N LEU A 118 18.66 4.22 -1.23
CA LEU A 118 19.53 3.65 -2.27
C LEU A 118 18.74 2.85 -3.31
N CYS A 119 17.73 2.10 -2.88
CA CYS A 119 16.83 1.35 -3.76
C CYS A 119 15.94 2.25 -4.61
N TYR A 120 15.49 3.38 -4.05
CA TYR A 120 14.73 4.43 -4.75
C TYR A 120 15.60 5.28 -5.67
N GLY A 121 16.92 5.22 -5.55
CA GLY A 121 17.85 6.05 -6.28
C GLY A 121 17.89 5.78 -7.79
N LYS A 122 18.29 6.81 -8.55
CA LYS A 122 18.38 6.85 -10.03
C LYS A 122 19.13 5.70 -10.72
N ASN A 123 19.97 5.00 -9.98
CA ASN A 123 20.79 3.91 -10.52
C ASN A 123 20.17 2.52 -10.29
N SER A 124 19.15 2.41 -9.44
CA SER A 124 18.47 1.16 -9.15
C SER A 124 17.58 0.75 -10.33
N LYS A 125 17.54 -0.55 -10.64
CA LYS A 125 16.58 -1.16 -11.56
C LYS A 125 15.45 -1.90 -10.83
N THR A 126 15.41 -1.80 -9.50
CA THR A 126 14.46 -2.53 -8.65
C THR A 126 13.12 -1.82 -8.66
N ASN A 127 12.02 -2.56 -8.89
CA ASN A 127 10.66 -2.01 -8.81
C ASN A 127 10.37 -1.41 -7.42
N ARG A 128 9.55 -0.35 -7.39
CA ARG A 128 9.23 0.38 -6.16
C ARG A 128 8.65 -0.54 -5.09
N ASN A 129 7.66 -1.37 -5.46
CA ASN A 129 7.03 -2.32 -4.54
C ASN A 129 8.04 -3.29 -3.90
N VAL A 130 9.07 -3.73 -4.63
CA VAL A 130 10.16 -4.56 -4.10
C VAL A 130 11.06 -3.75 -3.16
N CYS A 131 11.34 -2.48 -3.46
CA CYS A 131 12.05 -1.60 -2.53
C CYS A 131 11.27 -1.42 -1.22
N ASP A 132 9.96 -1.16 -1.30
CA ASP A 132 9.09 -0.94 -0.14
C ASP A 132 8.98 -2.22 0.71
N ALA A 133 8.81 -3.40 0.09
CA ALA A 133 8.77 -4.68 0.79
C ALA A 133 10.08 -4.95 1.56
N ARG A 134 11.23 -4.76 0.89
CA ARG A 134 12.55 -4.88 1.53
C ARG A 134 12.72 -3.88 2.66
N PHE A 135 12.17 -2.68 2.55
CA PHE A 135 12.21 -1.68 3.61
C PHE A 135 11.50 -2.18 4.87
N ARG A 136 10.28 -2.71 4.74
CA ARG A 136 9.53 -3.32 5.85
C ARG A 136 10.30 -4.48 6.48
N GLU A 137 10.88 -5.37 5.68
CA GLU A 137 11.67 -6.50 6.15
C GLU A 137 12.93 -6.08 6.91
N ASN A 138 13.66 -5.08 6.40
CA ASN A 138 14.83 -4.54 7.07
C ASN A 138 14.46 -3.92 8.44
N MET A 139 13.36 -3.17 8.52
CA MET A 139 12.86 -2.64 9.79
C MET A 139 12.44 -3.76 10.76
N LYS A 140 11.69 -4.77 10.29
CA LYS A 140 11.31 -5.93 11.11
C LYS A 140 12.52 -6.70 11.64
N SER A 141 13.58 -6.83 10.84
CA SER A 141 14.85 -7.45 11.26
C SER A 141 15.55 -6.66 12.36
N ILE A 142 15.52 -5.33 12.29
CA ILE A 142 15.99 -4.45 13.37
C ILE A 142 15.16 -4.67 14.64
N CYS A 143 13.84 -4.79 14.51
CA CYS A 143 12.93 -5.01 15.64
C CYS A 143 13.14 -6.36 16.34
N ASN A 144 13.48 -7.43 15.60
CA ASN A 144 13.74 -8.74 16.19
C ASN A 144 14.89 -8.74 17.21
N LYS A 145 15.79 -7.75 17.14
CA LYS A 145 16.89 -7.57 18.10
C LYS A 145 16.45 -6.84 19.39
N ARG A 146 15.20 -6.37 19.47
CA ARG A 146 14.67 -5.56 20.58
C ARG A 146 13.72 -6.37 21.46
N LYS A 147 14.23 -6.97 22.55
CA LYS A 147 13.43 -7.87 23.41
C LYS A 147 12.19 -7.22 24.04
N LYS A 148 12.29 -5.98 24.56
CA LYS A 148 11.21 -5.33 25.32
C LYS A 148 10.17 -4.60 24.48
N GLU A 149 10.52 -4.20 23.26
CA GLU A 149 9.69 -3.34 22.41
C GLU A 149 9.44 -3.96 21.03
N VAL A 150 9.61 -5.28 20.90
CA VAL A 150 9.53 -5.96 19.59
C VAL A 150 8.18 -5.73 18.91
N PHE A 151 7.08 -5.74 19.68
CA PHE A 151 5.72 -5.53 19.18
C PHE A 151 5.57 -4.11 18.64
N VAL A 152 5.69 -3.11 19.52
CA VAL A 152 5.62 -1.68 19.14
C VAL A 152 6.55 -1.36 17.98
N CYS A 153 7.80 -1.83 18.01
CA CYS A 153 8.75 -1.62 16.92
C CYS A 153 8.24 -2.18 15.59
N LYS A 154 7.69 -3.40 15.58
CA LYS A 154 7.14 -4.00 14.36
C LYS A 154 5.92 -3.24 13.88
N THR A 155 5.08 -2.74 14.77
CA THR A 155 3.90 -1.92 14.41
C THR A 155 4.33 -0.58 13.81
N VAL A 156 5.33 0.10 14.38
CA VAL A 156 5.92 1.30 13.76
C VAL A 156 6.52 0.98 12.38
N ALA A 157 7.16 -0.18 12.22
CA ALA A 157 7.65 -0.61 10.91
C ALA A 157 6.52 -0.80 9.87
N VAL A 158 5.30 -1.15 10.30
CA VAL A 158 4.12 -1.15 9.42
C VAL A 158 3.77 0.28 9.03
N VAL A 159 3.64 1.20 10.00
CA VAL A 159 3.32 2.62 9.72
C VAL A 159 4.29 3.24 8.71
N TYR A 160 5.60 3.03 8.86
CA TYR A 160 6.59 3.54 7.91
C TYR A 160 6.45 2.92 6.51
N PHE A 161 6.14 1.62 6.44
CA PHE A 161 5.95 0.93 5.17
C PHE A 161 4.68 1.41 4.45
N GLU A 162 3.54 1.47 5.14
CA GLU A 162 2.29 1.91 4.51
C GLU A 162 2.37 3.38 4.08
N ALA A 163 3.06 4.24 4.86
CA ALA A 163 3.29 5.61 4.45
C ALA A 163 4.05 5.72 3.09
N VAL A 164 5.05 4.87 2.83
CA VAL A 164 5.74 4.84 1.52
C VAL A 164 4.92 4.13 0.44
N ARG A 165 4.01 3.23 0.78
CA ARG A 165 3.04 2.65 -0.16
C ARG A 165 2.05 3.70 -0.67
N ILE A 166 1.60 4.57 0.21
CA ILE A 166 0.67 5.64 -0.12
C ILE A 166 1.38 6.78 -0.88
N GLY A 167 2.45 7.35 -0.31
CA GLY A 167 3.07 8.58 -0.84
C GLY A 167 4.38 8.41 -1.62
N GLY A 168 5.04 7.25 -1.50
CA GLY A 168 6.43 7.06 -1.93
C GLY A 168 6.65 7.15 -3.45
N LYS A 169 5.62 6.89 -4.27
CA LYS A 169 5.71 6.93 -5.74
C LYS A 169 6.32 8.23 -6.27
N LYS A 170 5.93 9.37 -5.71
CA LYS A 170 6.41 10.71 -6.12
C LYS A 170 7.92 10.91 -5.87
N HIS A 171 8.51 10.09 -5.00
CA HIS A 171 9.92 10.16 -4.61
C HIS A 171 10.77 9.05 -5.24
N TYR A 172 10.15 8.10 -5.94
CA TYR A 172 10.86 7.01 -6.62
C TYR A 172 11.58 7.54 -7.86
N LYS A 173 12.92 7.45 -7.87
CA LYS A 173 13.78 7.91 -8.96
C LYS A 173 14.41 6.77 -9.75
N GLY A 174 14.16 5.53 -9.36
CA GLY A 174 14.73 4.33 -9.98
C GLY A 174 14.26 4.10 -11.40
N LYS A 175 14.90 3.14 -12.07
CA LYS A 175 14.61 2.72 -13.46
C LYS A 175 13.66 1.52 -13.55
N GLY A 176 13.20 1.00 -12.41
CA GLY A 176 12.21 -0.09 -12.35
C GLY A 176 10.78 0.43 -12.44
N ASN A 177 9.81 -0.48 -12.28
CA ASN A 177 8.39 -0.12 -12.25
C ASN A 177 8.07 0.73 -11.00
N PRO A 178 7.52 1.96 -11.13
CA PRO A 178 7.13 2.79 -9.99
C PRO A 178 5.84 2.37 -9.28
N TRP A 179 5.09 1.41 -9.82
CA TRP A 179 3.80 0.95 -9.29
C TRP A 179 3.97 -0.28 -8.38
#